data_AF-A0AA39VDN8-F1
#
_entry.id   AF-A0AA39VDN8-F1
#
_cell.length_a   1.000
_cell.length_b   1.000
_cell.length_c   1.000
_cell.angle_alpha   90.00
_cell.angle_beta   90.00
_cell.angle_gamma   90.00
#
_symmetry.space_group_name_H-M   'P 1'
#
loop_
_entity.id
_entity.type
_entity.pdbx_description
1 polymer ?
#
loop_
_entity_poly.entity_id
_entity_poly.type
_entity_poly.pdbx_seq_one_letter_code
_entity_poly.pdbx_strand_id
1 'polypeptide(L)'
;MEEVRAAIDAHMDQMADLVQKLTAELRSGIGPAYDNFLGFFHAIDWKEPWLMCLLSFHVVLLIVVVISRKNVNFQMCLFLLSLGGVYFAESLNKILERNWKSFATQNYFDRYGVFLSVLWSGPLLVIAIIILVNTLLSLCYLIVKWKRAELKHRARLSHNKED
;
A
#
# COMPACT_ATOMS: atom_id res chain seq x y z
N MET A 1 2.09 -47.48 12.67
CA MET A 1 3.05 -46.34 12.84
C MET A 1 3.76 -46.04 11.53
N GLU A 2 4.27 -47.04 10.82
CA GLU A 2 4.95 -46.85 9.52
C GLU A 2 4.03 -46.39 8.38
N GLU A 3 2.81 -46.95 8.26
CA GLU A 3 1.83 -46.51 7.24
C GLU A 3 1.40 -45.05 7.43
N VAL A 4 1.23 -44.60 8.67
CA VAL A 4 0.89 -43.20 8.97
C VAL A 4 2.04 -42.26 8.61
N ARG A 5 3.29 -42.70 8.83
CA ARG A 5 4.49 -41.95 8.45
C ARG A 5 4.63 -41.85 6.94
N ALA A 6 4.41 -42.95 6.22
CA ALA A 6 4.42 -42.99 4.76
C ALA A 6 3.32 -42.11 4.14
N ALA A 7 2.11 -42.09 4.74
CA ALA A 7 1.03 -41.21 4.30
C ALA A 7 1.34 -39.72 4.54
N ILE A 8 2.02 -39.38 5.65
CA ILE A 8 2.46 -38.02 5.96
C ILE A 8 3.56 -37.58 4.99
N ASP A 9 4.55 -38.44 4.71
CA ASP A 9 5.63 -38.14 3.77
C ASP A 9 5.08 -37.93 2.34
N ALA A 10 4.14 -38.78 1.90
CA ALA A 10 3.47 -38.62 0.60
C ALA A 10 2.70 -37.30 0.50
N HIS A 11 1.99 -36.89 1.56
CA HIS A 11 1.29 -35.60 1.59
C HIS A 11 2.27 -34.42 1.59
N MET A 12 3.40 -34.54 2.29
CA MET A 12 4.44 -33.52 2.30
C MET A 12 5.07 -33.32 0.92
N ASP A 13 5.33 -34.41 0.18
CA ASP A 13 5.83 -34.35 -1.20
C ASP A 13 4.81 -33.71 -2.15
N GLN A 14 3.51 -34.01 -2.00
CA GLN A 14 2.46 -33.33 -2.78
C GLN A 14 2.40 -31.83 -2.48
N MET A 15 2.52 -31.43 -1.21
CA MET A 15 2.56 -30.02 -0.85
C MET A 15 3.80 -29.32 -1.41
N ALA A 16 4.95 -29.99 -1.41
CA ALA A 16 6.18 -29.48 -1.99
C ALA A 16 6.05 -29.25 -3.50
N ASP A 17 5.48 -30.21 -4.26
CA ASP A 17 5.26 -30.04 -5.71
C ASP A 17 4.31 -28.87 -6.02
N LEU A 18 3.24 -28.71 -5.23
CA LEU A 18 2.31 -27.59 -5.38
C LEU A 18 2.97 -26.25 -5.10
N VAL A 19 3.74 -26.13 -4.02
CA VAL A 19 4.48 -24.91 -3.69
C VAL A 19 5.51 -24.60 -4.78
N GLN A 20 6.18 -25.61 -5.30
CA GLN A 20 7.21 -25.46 -6.32
C GLN A 20 6.62 -25.04 -7.68
N LYS A 21 5.49 -25.63 -8.09
CA LYS A 21 4.73 -25.17 -9.27
C LYS A 21 4.21 -23.75 -9.09
N LEU A 22 3.63 -23.43 -7.94
CA LEU A 22 3.13 -22.09 -7.66
C LEU A 22 4.26 -21.05 -7.69
N THR A 23 5.42 -21.40 -7.13
CA THR A 23 6.62 -20.56 -7.14
C THR A 23 7.18 -20.40 -8.56
N ALA A 24 7.16 -21.46 -9.37
CA ALA A 24 7.63 -21.43 -10.76
C ALA A 24 6.74 -20.56 -11.65
N GLU A 25 5.41 -20.69 -11.54
CA GLU A 25 4.42 -19.84 -12.23
C GLU A 25 4.51 -18.38 -11.76
N LEU A 26 4.68 -18.15 -10.46
CA LEU A 26 4.86 -16.82 -9.93
C LEU A 26 6.16 -16.18 -10.44
N ARG A 27 7.26 -16.94 -10.48
CA ARG A 27 8.55 -16.47 -10.98
C ARG A 27 8.53 -16.22 -12.49
N SER A 28 7.88 -17.08 -13.27
CA SER A 28 7.77 -16.90 -14.72
C SER A 28 6.93 -15.67 -15.09
N GLY A 29 5.89 -15.36 -14.31
CA GLY A 29 5.07 -14.16 -14.48
C GLY A 29 5.73 -12.87 -13.96
N ILE A 30 6.38 -12.92 -12.79
CA ILE A 30 6.97 -11.72 -12.16
C ILE A 30 8.33 -11.36 -12.75
N GLY A 31 9.16 -12.34 -13.12
CA GLY A 31 10.50 -12.12 -13.67
C GLY A 31 10.54 -11.07 -14.80
N PRO A 32 9.82 -11.28 -15.93
CA PRO A 32 9.84 -10.32 -17.03
C PRO A 32 9.22 -8.97 -16.66
N ALA A 33 8.19 -8.93 -15.80
CA ALA A 33 7.64 -7.66 -15.33
C ALA A 33 8.67 -6.88 -14.51
N TYR A 34 9.37 -7.56 -13.60
CA TYR A 34 10.43 -6.99 -12.78
C TYR A 34 11.59 -6.46 -13.62
N ASP A 35 12.02 -7.19 -14.65
CA ASP A 35 13.06 -6.73 -15.57
C ASP A 35 12.64 -5.47 -16.34
N ASN A 36 11.38 -5.38 -16.77
CA ASN A 36 10.84 -4.16 -17.39
C ASN A 36 10.81 -2.98 -16.40
N PHE A 37 10.41 -3.20 -15.14
CA PHE A 37 10.44 -2.16 -14.10
C PHE A 37 11.86 -1.70 -13.79
N LEU A 38 12.82 -2.63 -13.70
CA LEU A 38 14.23 -2.31 -13.52
C LEU A 38 14.79 -1.51 -14.68
N GLY A 39 14.48 -1.91 -15.92
CA GLY A 39 14.88 -1.17 -17.11
C GLY A 39 14.31 0.25 -17.13
N PHE A 40 13.04 0.41 -16.76
CA PHE A 40 12.42 1.71 -16.59
C PHE A 40 13.13 2.57 -15.54
N PHE A 41 13.42 2.02 -14.35
CA PHE A 41 14.14 2.76 -13.30
C PHE A 41 15.60 3.06 -13.65
N HIS A 42 16.26 2.21 -14.42
CA HIS A 42 17.63 2.44 -14.86
C HIS A 42 17.71 3.54 -15.92
N ALA A 43 16.69 3.66 -16.78
CA ALA A 43 16.59 4.72 -17.77
C ALA A 43 16.30 6.10 -17.16
N ILE A 44 15.93 6.16 -15.87
CA ILE A 44 15.64 7.40 -15.17
C ILE A 44 16.92 7.98 -14.58
N ASP A 45 17.22 9.24 -14.92
CA ASP A 45 18.34 9.96 -14.31
C ASP A 45 17.98 10.43 -12.89
N TRP A 46 18.28 9.59 -11.90
CA TRP A 46 18.11 9.87 -10.47
C TRP A 46 18.90 11.07 -9.93
N LYS A 47 19.83 11.60 -10.74
CA LYS A 47 20.61 12.81 -10.42
C LYS A 47 19.79 14.09 -10.55
N GLU A 48 18.59 14.04 -11.13
CA GLU A 48 17.78 15.24 -11.31
C GLU A 48 17.24 15.78 -9.97
N PRO A 49 17.43 17.08 -9.68
CA PRO A 49 17.06 17.67 -8.39
C PRO A 49 15.57 17.54 -8.05
N TRP A 50 14.70 17.65 -9.07
CA TRP A 50 13.25 17.58 -8.88
C TRP A 50 12.80 16.17 -8.48
N LEU A 51 13.44 15.12 -9.01
CA LEU A 51 13.14 13.74 -8.69
C LEU A 51 13.63 13.37 -7.28
N MET A 52 14.80 13.87 -6.88
CA MET A 52 15.28 13.73 -5.49
C MET A 52 14.36 14.45 -4.50
N CYS A 53 13.86 15.65 -4.85
CA CYS A 53 12.87 16.36 -4.06
C CYS A 53 11.57 15.54 -3.92
N LEU A 54 11.12 14.94 -5.03
CA LEU A 54 9.93 14.08 -5.04
C LEU A 54 10.12 12.85 -4.14
N LEU A 55 11.26 12.16 -4.23
CA LEU A 55 11.56 11.00 -3.39
C LEU A 55 11.62 11.38 -1.91
N SER A 56 12.28 12.51 -1.60
CA SER A 56 12.35 13.05 -0.24
C SER A 56 10.97 13.37 0.33
N PHE A 57 10.09 13.99 -0.48
CA PHE A 57 8.70 14.26 -0.09
C PHE A 57 7.96 12.98 0.31
N HIS A 58 8.12 11.88 -0.45
CA HIS A 58 7.50 10.60 -0.10
C HIS A 58 8.06 10.00 1.20
N VAL A 59 9.37 10.10 1.42
CA VAL A 59 10.00 9.63 2.67
C VAL A 59 9.47 10.43 3.86
N VAL A 60 9.40 11.76 3.74
CA VAL A 60 8.82 12.62 4.77
C VAL A 60 7.36 12.28 5.02
N LEU A 61 6.56 12.07 3.96
CA LEU A 61 5.16 11.67 4.08
C LEU A 61 5.02 10.34 4.82
N LEU A 62 5.88 9.36 4.50
CA LEU A 62 5.91 8.06 5.17
C LEU A 62 6.28 8.21 6.66
N ILE A 63 7.26 9.04 6.99
CA ILE A 63 7.62 9.35 8.38
C ILE A 63 6.43 9.97 9.12
N VAL A 64 5.75 10.94 8.51
CA VAL A 64 4.55 11.58 9.08
C VAL A 64 3.44 10.55 9.33
N VAL A 65 3.23 9.62 8.41
CA VAL A 65 2.25 8.52 8.56
C VAL A 65 2.60 7.60 9.72
N VAL A 66 3.89 7.22 9.84
CA VAL A 66 4.38 6.37 10.93
C VAL A 66 4.23 7.07 12.28
N ILE A 67 4.56 8.35 12.37
CA ILE A 67 4.41 9.14 13.61
C ILE A 67 2.93 9.30 13.97
N SER A 68 2.09 9.57 12.98
CA SER A 68 0.65 9.81 13.20
C SER A 68 -0.17 8.54 13.45
N ARG A 69 0.46 7.36 13.57
CA ARG A 69 -0.23 6.07 13.80
C ARG A 69 -1.18 6.03 15.01
N LYS A 70 -1.02 6.95 15.97
CA LYS A 70 -1.88 7.05 17.16
C LYS A 70 -3.15 7.87 16.93
N ASN A 71 -3.15 8.76 15.93
CA ASN A 71 -4.24 9.71 15.68
C ASN A 71 -5.04 9.29 14.44
N VAL A 72 -6.11 8.50 14.65
CA VAL A 72 -6.95 7.96 13.55
C VAL A 72 -7.55 9.07 12.69
N ASN A 73 -7.98 10.19 13.28
CA ASN A 73 -8.54 11.32 12.53
C ASN A 73 -7.52 11.95 11.58
N PHE A 74 -6.28 12.10 12.02
CA PHE A 74 -5.21 12.65 11.18
C PHE A 74 -4.82 11.65 10.07
N GLN A 75 -4.79 10.35 10.40
CA GLN A 75 -4.59 9.30 9.40
C GLN A 75 -5.67 9.30 8.32
N MET A 76 -6.95 9.51 8.68
CA MET A 76 -8.03 9.65 7.69
C MET A 76 -7.81 10.86 6.77
N CYS A 77 -7.34 11.98 7.31
CA CYS A 77 -6.99 13.15 6.50
C CYS A 77 -5.83 12.83 5.52
N LEU A 78 -4.75 12.22 6.01
CA LEU A 78 -3.63 11.78 5.18
C LEU A 78 -4.05 10.76 4.11
N PHE A 79 -4.96 9.85 4.44
CA PHE A 79 -5.50 8.88 3.50
C PHE A 79 -6.25 9.57 2.36
N LEU A 80 -7.17 10.50 2.68
CA LEU A 80 -7.89 11.29 1.69
C LEU A 80 -6.94 12.15 0.85
N LEU A 81 -5.92 12.75 1.47
CA LEU A 81 -4.90 13.52 0.76
C LEU A 81 -4.11 12.63 -0.21
N SER A 82 -3.75 11.41 0.20
CA SER A 82 -3.05 10.44 -0.63
C SER A 82 -3.87 10.00 -1.83
N LEU A 83 -5.17 9.69 -1.63
CA LEU A 83 -6.10 9.38 -2.71
C LEU A 83 -6.31 10.56 -3.65
N GLY A 84 -6.44 11.78 -3.10
CA GLY A 84 -6.50 13.00 -3.88
C GLY A 84 -5.24 13.18 -4.73
N GLY A 85 -4.06 12.95 -4.15
CA GLY A 85 -2.78 12.96 -4.86
C GLY A 85 -2.75 12.00 -6.04
N VAL A 86 -3.22 10.75 -5.85
CA VAL A 86 -3.33 9.76 -6.93
C VAL A 86 -4.30 10.24 -8.01
N TYR A 87 -5.45 10.81 -7.64
CA TYR A 87 -6.42 11.35 -8.60
C TYR A 87 -5.83 12.51 -9.43
N PHE A 88 -5.05 13.37 -8.80
CA PHE A 88 -4.39 14.48 -9.49
C PHE A 88 -3.19 14.06 -10.35
N ALA A 89 -2.72 12.81 -10.26
CA ALA A 89 -1.55 12.36 -10.99
C ALA A 89 -1.68 12.61 -12.50
N GLU A 90 -2.81 12.30 -13.13
CA GLU A 90 -2.98 12.55 -14.57
C GLU A 90 -2.95 14.05 -14.92
N SER A 91 -3.56 14.89 -14.08
CA SER A 91 -3.57 16.34 -14.27
C SER A 91 -2.17 16.93 -14.11
N LEU A 92 -1.43 16.48 -13.09
CA LEU A 92 -0.04 16.86 -12.89
C LEU A 92 0.82 16.42 -14.07
N ASN A 93 0.65 15.20 -14.57
CA ASN A 93 1.39 14.70 -15.72
C ASN A 93 1.25 15.63 -16.93
N LYS A 94 0.03 16.05 -17.27
CA LYS A 94 -0.23 16.98 -18.38
C LYS A 94 0.39 18.36 -18.16
N ILE A 95 0.41 18.86 -16.92
CA ILE A 95 1.02 20.15 -16.59
C ILE A 95 2.54 20.06 -16.70
N LEU A 96 3.13 18.97 -16.19
CA LEU A 96 4.56 18.72 -16.22
C LEU A 96 5.04 18.44 -17.65
N GLU A 97 4.27 17.73 -18.47
CA GLU A 97 4.52 17.55 -19.92
C GLU A 97 4.55 18.90 -20.68
N ARG A 98 3.78 19.90 -20.28
CA ARG A 98 3.84 21.22 -20.94
C ARG A 98 5.05 22.04 -20.52
N ASN A 99 5.57 21.79 -19.32
CA ASN A 99 6.60 22.61 -18.68
C ASN A 99 7.93 21.87 -18.49
N TRP A 100 8.10 20.66 -19.04
CA TRP A 100 9.27 19.81 -18.76
C TRP A 100 10.60 20.51 -19.01
N LYS A 101 10.68 21.37 -20.02
CA LYS A 101 11.89 22.15 -20.36
C LYS A 101 12.39 23.07 -19.24
N SER A 102 11.53 23.44 -18.30
CA SER A 102 11.87 24.33 -17.19
C SER A 102 12.57 23.61 -16.03
N PHE A 103 12.35 22.30 -15.88
CA PHE A 103 12.77 21.56 -14.68
C PHE A 103 13.44 20.21 -14.94
N ALA A 104 13.29 19.64 -16.13
CA ALA A 104 13.85 18.35 -16.50
C ALA A 104 14.72 18.48 -17.76
N THR A 105 15.80 17.69 -17.80
CA THR A 105 16.74 17.65 -18.92
C THR A 105 16.14 16.90 -20.11
N GLN A 106 15.26 15.94 -19.82
CA GLN A 106 14.55 15.13 -20.81
C GLN A 106 13.05 15.07 -20.49
N ASN A 107 12.23 14.77 -21.50
CA ASN A 107 10.80 14.63 -21.29
C ASN A 107 10.47 13.21 -20.81
N TYR A 108 10.22 13.07 -19.51
CA TYR A 108 9.76 11.81 -18.90
C TYR A 108 8.24 11.64 -18.93
N PHE A 109 7.48 12.67 -19.33
CA PHE A 109 6.03 12.67 -19.23
C PHE A 109 5.42 12.10 -20.50
N ASP A 110 4.73 10.98 -20.36
CA ASP A 110 4.02 10.33 -21.44
C ASP A 110 2.56 10.78 -21.52
N ARG A 111 1.97 10.66 -22.72
CA ARG A 111 0.53 10.92 -22.95
C ARG A 111 -0.39 10.08 -22.05
N TYR A 112 0.06 8.88 -21.69
CA TYR A 112 -0.67 7.95 -20.80
C TYR A 112 -0.33 8.14 -19.31
N GLY A 113 0.64 9.00 -18.97
CA GLY A 113 1.03 9.30 -17.60
C GLY A 113 1.59 8.11 -16.81
N VAL A 114 2.15 7.11 -17.48
CA VAL A 114 2.69 5.90 -16.85
C VAL A 114 3.84 6.26 -15.91
N PHE A 115 4.79 7.08 -16.38
CA PHE A 115 5.93 7.49 -15.57
C PHE A 115 5.52 8.17 -14.26
N LEU A 116 4.66 9.19 -14.35
CA LEU A 116 4.20 9.90 -13.16
C LEU A 116 3.33 8.98 -12.30
N SER A 117 2.50 8.12 -12.88
CA SER A 117 1.70 7.16 -12.10
C SER A 117 2.57 6.20 -11.29
N VAL A 118 3.67 5.71 -11.85
CA VAL A 118 4.58 4.81 -11.12
C VAL A 118 5.31 5.55 -10.00
N LEU A 119 5.86 6.73 -10.27
CA LEU A 119 6.69 7.47 -9.30
C LEU A 119 5.91 8.27 -8.26
N TRP A 120 4.73 8.77 -8.63
CA TRP A 120 3.83 9.54 -7.76
C TRP A 120 2.80 8.63 -7.11
N SER A 121 1.97 7.98 -7.93
CA SER A 121 0.84 7.20 -7.42
C SER A 121 1.29 5.90 -6.77
N GLY A 122 2.37 5.26 -7.22
CA GLY A 122 2.89 4.02 -6.64
C GLY A 122 3.20 4.14 -5.14
N PRO A 123 4.16 4.99 -4.74
CA PRO A 123 4.48 5.21 -3.32
C PRO A 123 3.29 5.72 -2.50
N LEU A 124 2.48 6.63 -3.06
CA LEU A 124 1.26 7.13 -2.39
C LEU A 124 0.25 6.01 -2.13
N LEU A 125 0.08 5.07 -3.06
CA LEU A 125 -0.84 3.94 -2.90
C LEU A 125 -0.34 2.98 -1.81
N VAL A 126 0.97 2.70 -1.77
CA VAL A 126 1.58 1.89 -0.70
C VAL A 126 1.36 2.56 0.65
N ILE A 127 1.58 3.87 0.75
CA ILE A 127 1.31 4.65 1.97
C ILE A 127 -0.17 4.57 2.35
N ALA A 128 -1.08 4.73 1.38
CA ALA A 128 -2.53 4.63 1.60
C ALA A 128 -2.94 3.24 2.10
N ILE A 129 -2.34 2.17 1.57
CA ILE A 129 -2.57 0.80 2.05
C ILE A 129 -2.11 0.64 3.51
N ILE A 130 -0.92 1.15 3.86
CA ILE A 130 -0.42 1.11 5.25
C ILE A 130 -1.39 1.84 6.19
N ILE A 131 -1.86 3.04 5.80
CA ILE A 131 -2.85 3.80 6.58
C ILE A 131 -4.15 3.02 6.70
N LEU A 132 -4.64 2.43 5.61
CA LEU A 132 -5.87 1.66 5.57
C LEU A 132 -5.81 0.47 6.52
N VAL A 133 -4.74 -0.31 6.50
CA VAL A 133 -4.54 -1.45 7.42
C VAL A 133 -4.54 -0.98 8.88
N ASN A 134 -3.78 0.08 9.20
CA ASN A 134 -3.76 0.60 10.57
C ASN A 134 -5.12 1.14 11.03
N THR A 135 -5.86 1.80 10.13
CA THR A 135 -7.18 2.34 10.41
C THR A 135 -8.20 1.23 10.60
N LEU A 136 -8.18 0.18 9.76
CA LEU A 136 -9.05 -0.99 9.91
C LEU A 136 -8.84 -1.69 11.25
N LEU A 137 -7.59 -1.92 11.65
CA LEU A 137 -7.27 -2.51 12.96
C LEU A 137 -7.79 -1.64 14.11
N SER A 138 -7.60 -0.32 14.01
CA SER A 138 -8.07 0.64 15.02
C SER A 138 -9.60 0.68 15.11
N LEU A 139 -10.29 0.64 13.97
CA LEU A 139 -11.75 0.59 13.89
C LEU A 139 -12.30 -0.71 14.47
N CYS A 140 -11.71 -1.86 14.15
CA CYS A 140 -12.10 -3.15 14.74
C CYS A 140 -12.00 -3.09 16.27
N TYR A 141 -10.90 -2.57 16.82
CA TYR A 141 -10.74 -2.40 18.26
C TYR A 141 -11.81 -1.48 18.86
N LEU A 142 -12.09 -0.35 18.19
CA LEU A 142 -13.08 0.62 18.64
C LEU A 142 -14.50 0.04 18.60
N ILE A 143 -14.86 -0.71 17.56
CA ILE A 143 -16.15 -1.38 17.42
C ILE A 143 -16.33 -2.40 18.55
N VAL A 144 -15.32 -3.22 18.85
CA VAL A 144 -15.38 -4.20 19.95
C VAL A 144 -15.54 -3.49 21.29
N LYS A 145 -14.76 -2.43 21.54
CA LYS A 145 -14.86 -1.63 22.76
C LYS A 145 -16.24 -0.96 22.89
N TRP A 146 -16.75 -0.40 21.81
CA TRP A 146 -18.07 0.23 21.75
C TRP A 146 -19.18 -0.79 22.01
N LYS A 147 -19.11 -1.97 21.37
CA LYS A 147 -20.05 -3.07 21.62
C LYS A 147 -20.01 -3.55 23.06
N ARG A 148 -18.83 -3.66 23.67
CA ARG A 148 -18.69 -4.04 25.08
C ARG A 148 -19.31 -2.98 26.02
N ALA A 149 -19.15 -1.69 25.70
CA ALA A 149 -19.76 -0.60 26.44
C ALA A 149 -21.29 -0.56 26.27
N GLU A 150 -21.78 -0.77 25.04
CA GLU A 150 -23.20 -0.87 24.72
C GLU A 150 -23.87 -1.98 25.53
N LEU A 151 -23.28 -3.18 25.55
CA LEU A 151 -23.80 -4.32 26.33
C LEU A 151 -23.78 -4.05 27.84
N LYS A 152 -22.72 -3.43 28.37
CA LYS A 152 -22.65 -3.04 29.79
C LYS A 152 -23.70 -1.99 30.17
N HIS A 153 -24.01 -1.06 29.27
CA HIS A 153 -25.06 -0.07 29.50
C HIS A 153 -26.45 -0.71 29.49
N ARG A 154 -26.71 -1.62 28.53
CA ARG A 154 -27.97 -2.38 28.47
C ARG A 154 -28.20 -3.24 29.72
N ALA A 155 -27.17 -3.92 30.24
CA ALA A 155 -27.27 -4.72 31.47
C ALA A 155 -27.60 -3.90 32.72
N ARG A 156 -27.16 -2.62 32.78
CA ARG A 156 -27.52 -1.71 33.88
C ARG A 156 -28.96 -1.24 33.78
N LEU A 157 -29.45 -1.00 32.56
CA LEU A 157 -30.84 -0.58 32.33
C LEU A 157 -31.84 -1.71 32.59
N SER A 158 -31.47 -2.98 32.40
CA SER A 158 -32.34 -4.11 32.75
C SER A 158 -32.45 -4.30 34.26
N HIS A 159 -31.32 -4.20 34.99
CA HIS A 159 -31.33 -4.30 36.45
C HIS A 159 -32.19 -3.21 37.11
N ASN A 160 -32.12 -1.98 36.62
CA ASN A 160 -32.89 -0.84 37.17
C ASN A 160 -34.39 -0.85 36.80
N LYS A 161 -34.88 -1.87 36.09
CA LYS A 161 -36.31 -2.09 35.81
C LYS A 161 -36.91 -3.22 36.63
N GLU A 162 -36.07 -4.05 37.25
CA GLU A 162 -36.49 -5.15 38.13
C GLU A 162 -36.53 -4.75 39.62
N ASP A 163 -35.93 -3.60 39.96
CA ASP A 163 -36.08 -2.88 41.24
C ASP A 163 -37.25 -1.86 41.15
#